data_AF-A0A7C2FX98-F1
#
_entry.id   AF-A0A7C2FX98-F1
#
_cell.length_a   1.000
_cell.length_b   1.000
_cell.length_c   1.000
_cell.angle_alpha   90.00
_cell.angle_beta   90.00
_cell.angle_gamma   90.00
#
_symmetry.space_group_name_H-M   'P 1'
#
loop_
_entity.id
_entity.type
_entity.pdbx_description
1 polymer ?
#
loop_
_entity_poly.entity_id
_entity_poly.type
_entity_poly.pdbx_seq_one_letter_code
_entity_poly.pdbx_strand_id
1 'polypeptide(L)'
;KIHALPPLEVPFLRPSTLPPWRAALEEAYRDLDALGEPHPALEWGLRWLLDHPPGELPPVVVHGDFRIGNLLVDGEGLVAVLDWEFAHLGDPREDLAWPLVRAWRFGEDGKRLGGVGEVGPFLERYNALTGRGITEGELFWWEVLGNVRWGLGALKQARRHLRGEERSVELAVLGRLAAEKEYEVLYLLETHG
;
A
#
# COMPACT_ATOMS: atom_id res chain seq x y z
N LYS A 1 3.10 18.72 5.33
CA LYS A 1 2.02 17.83 5.82
C LYS A 1 1.26 17.33 4.59
N ILE A 2 1.54 16.11 4.12
CA ILE A 2 1.05 15.61 2.81
C ILE A 2 -0.47 15.67 2.71
N HIS A 3 -1.17 15.02 3.66
CA HIS A 3 -2.63 14.91 3.66
C HIS A 3 -3.38 16.24 3.93
N ALA A 4 -2.65 17.33 4.17
CA ALA A 4 -3.21 18.67 4.34
C ALA A 4 -3.00 19.57 3.10
N LEU A 5 -2.34 19.07 2.07
CA LEU A 5 -2.15 19.80 0.81
C LEU A 5 -3.53 20.06 0.16
N PRO A 6 -3.87 21.31 -0.15
CA PRO A 6 -5.12 21.63 -0.84
C PRO A 6 -5.12 21.07 -2.26
N PRO A 7 -6.20 20.43 -2.74
CA PRO A 7 -6.29 19.94 -4.12
C PRO A 7 -6.04 21.02 -5.19
N LEU A 8 -6.34 22.29 -4.87
CA LEU A 8 -6.10 23.43 -5.75
C LEU A 8 -4.61 23.71 -6.00
N GLU A 9 -3.72 23.29 -5.10
CA GLU A 9 -2.26 23.42 -5.26
C GLU A 9 -1.67 22.30 -6.12
N VAL A 10 -2.42 21.21 -6.32
CA VAL A 10 -2.01 20.03 -7.10
C VAL A 10 -3.06 19.66 -8.17
N PRO A 11 -3.44 20.59 -9.07
CA PRO A 11 -4.55 20.38 -10.00
C PRO A 11 -4.29 19.28 -11.04
N PHE A 12 -3.04 18.81 -11.16
CA PHE A 12 -2.66 17.68 -12.00
C PHE A 12 -3.07 16.32 -11.39
N LEU A 13 -3.28 16.25 -10.07
CA LEU A 13 -3.83 15.07 -9.41
C LEU A 13 -5.35 15.07 -9.58
N ARG A 14 -5.84 14.27 -10.53
CA ARG A 14 -7.27 14.20 -10.84
C ARG A 14 -8.02 13.37 -9.80
N PRO A 15 -9.19 13.83 -9.33
CA PRO A 15 -10.02 13.03 -8.45
C PRO A 15 -10.60 11.82 -9.20
N SER A 16 -10.74 10.70 -8.49
CA SER A 16 -11.50 9.55 -8.98
C SER A 16 -12.99 9.87 -9.01
N THR A 17 -13.71 9.26 -9.96
CA THR A 17 -15.18 9.27 -9.98
C THR A 17 -15.79 8.26 -9.03
N LEU A 18 -14.98 7.36 -8.48
CA LEU A 18 -15.38 6.33 -7.51
C LEU A 18 -14.85 6.70 -6.12
N PRO A 19 -15.47 6.20 -5.03
CA PRO A 19 -14.86 6.23 -3.72
C PRO A 19 -13.41 5.69 -3.76
N PRO A 20 -12.45 6.31 -3.05
CA PRO A 20 -11.04 5.92 -3.15
C PRO A 20 -10.76 4.43 -2.94
N TRP A 21 -11.39 3.81 -1.93
CA TRP A 21 -11.25 2.37 -1.67
C TRP A 21 -11.70 1.51 -2.86
N ARG A 22 -12.78 1.91 -3.54
CA ARG A 22 -13.32 1.19 -4.69
C ARG A 22 -12.41 1.36 -5.90
N ALA A 23 -11.91 2.57 -6.13
CA ALA A 23 -10.96 2.83 -7.21
C ALA A 23 -9.68 1.99 -7.06
N ALA A 24 -9.13 1.91 -5.85
CA ALA A 24 -7.94 1.11 -5.55
C ALA A 24 -8.22 -0.40 -5.70
N LEU A 25 -9.38 -0.88 -5.26
CA LEU A 25 -9.79 -2.27 -5.42
C LEU A 25 -9.98 -2.65 -6.90
N GLU A 26 -10.65 -1.80 -7.69
CA GLU A 26 -10.85 -2.02 -9.13
C GLU A 26 -9.53 -1.95 -9.91
N GLU A 27 -8.57 -1.13 -9.47
CA GLU A 27 -7.20 -1.16 -10.01
C GLU A 27 -6.52 -2.50 -9.75
N ALA A 28 -6.59 -3.02 -8.53
CA ALA A 28 -5.98 -4.29 -8.19
C ALA A 28 -6.61 -5.47 -8.96
N TYR A 29 -7.93 -5.47 -9.17
CA TYR A 29 -8.57 -6.44 -10.07
C TYR A 29 -8.06 -6.33 -11.52
N ARG A 30 -7.92 -5.12 -12.06
CA ARG A 30 -7.37 -4.92 -13.42
C ARG A 30 -5.93 -5.41 -13.54
N ASP A 31 -5.09 -5.14 -12.54
CA ASP A 31 -3.71 -5.62 -12.52
C ASP A 31 -3.64 -7.16 -12.43
N LEU A 32 -4.50 -7.78 -11.60
CA LEU A 32 -4.61 -9.25 -11.53
C LEU A 32 -5.04 -9.84 -12.88
N ASP A 33 -6.11 -9.34 -13.49
CA ASP A 33 -6.60 -9.84 -14.79
C ASP A 33 -5.53 -9.73 -15.88
N ALA A 34 -4.71 -8.68 -15.83
CA ALA A 34 -3.61 -8.47 -16.78
C ALA A 34 -2.48 -9.51 -16.64
N LEU A 35 -2.34 -10.19 -15.48
CA LEU A 35 -1.40 -11.29 -15.30
C LEU A 35 -1.76 -12.51 -16.14
N GLY A 36 -3.06 -12.74 -16.39
CA GLY A 36 -3.53 -13.82 -17.26
C GLY A 36 -3.23 -15.23 -16.74
N GLU A 37 -2.97 -15.37 -15.44
CA GLU A 37 -2.76 -16.63 -14.74
C GLU A 37 -3.38 -16.54 -13.33
N PRO A 38 -3.84 -17.67 -12.74
CA PRO A 38 -4.52 -17.65 -11.46
C PRO A 38 -3.54 -17.42 -10.31
N HIS A 39 -3.96 -16.61 -9.34
CA HIS A 39 -3.26 -16.35 -8.09
C HIS A 39 -4.24 -16.48 -6.91
N PRO A 40 -4.59 -17.72 -6.49
CA PRO A 40 -5.70 -17.96 -5.58
C PRO A 40 -5.63 -17.19 -4.25
N ALA A 41 -4.44 -16.98 -3.70
CA ALA A 41 -4.27 -16.21 -2.46
C ALA A 41 -4.52 -14.71 -2.66
N LEU A 42 -4.06 -14.13 -3.78
CA LEU A 42 -4.33 -12.72 -4.11
C LEU A 42 -5.80 -12.52 -4.48
N GLU A 43 -6.37 -13.43 -5.26
CA GLU A 43 -7.80 -13.48 -5.59
C GLU A 43 -8.67 -13.55 -4.34
N TRP A 44 -8.28 -14.39 -3.37
CA TRP A 44 -8.94 -14.49 -2.08
C TRP A 44 -8.84 -13.19 -1.29
N GLY A 45 -7.67 -12.55 -1.26
CA GLY A 45 -7.47 -11.23 -0.67
C GLY A 45 -8.42 -10.19 -1.27
N LEU A 46 -8.48 -10.08 -2.60
CA LEU A 46 -9.39 -9.18 -3.30
C LEU A 46 -10.86 -9.47 -3.00
N ARG A 47 -11.23 -10.76 -2.93
CA ARG A 47 -12.60 -11.15 -2.59
C ARG A 47 -12.97 -10.72 -1.17
N TRP A 48 -12.10 -10.96 -0.18
CA TRP A 48 -12.33 -10.51 1.19
C TRP A 48 -12.45 -8.99 1.26
N LEU A 49 -11.59 -8.24 0.55
CA LEU A 49 -11.63 -6.78 0.49
C LEU A 49 -12.95 -6.25 -0.08
N LEU A 50 -13.48 -6.91 -1.12
CA LEU A 50 -14.77 -6.57 -1.72
C LEU A 50 -15.94 -6.78 -0.75
N ASP A 51 -15.87 -7.82 0.08
CA ASP A 51 -16.92 -8.17 1.04
C ASP A 51 -16.88 -7.32 2.33
N HIS A 52 -15.77 -6.60 2.58
CA HIS A 52 -15.55 -5.79 3.79
C HIS A 52 -15.14 -4.34 3.47
N PRO A 53 -15.90 -3.57 2.67
CA PRO A 53 -15.48 -2.23 2.27
C PRO A 53 -15.30 -1.30 3.48
N PRO A 54 -14.26 -0.44 3.50
CA PRO A 54 -14.07 0.51 4.58
C PRO A 54 -15.11 1.64 4.49
N GLY A 55 -15.40 2.28 5.62
CA GLY A 55 -16.20 3.52 5.62
C GLY A 55 -15.51 4.63 4.83
N GLU A 56 -16.27 5.52 4.18
CA GLU A 56 -15.68 6.55 3.31
C GLU A 56 -15.02 7.69 4.10
N LEU A 57 -13.87 8.16 3.61
CA LEU A 57 -13.21 9.37 4.09
C LEU A 57 -13.06 10.38 2.95
N PRO A 58 -13.10 11.69 3.23
CA PRO A 58 -12.78 12.70 2.22
C PRO A 58 -11.37 12.48 1.66
N PRO A 59 -11.21 12.48 0.33
CA PRO A 59 -9.92 12.22 -0.29
C PRO A 59 -8.91 13.31 0.05
N VAL A 60 -7.65 12.91 0.16
CA VAL A 60 -6.49 13.79 0.40
C VAL A 60 -5.43 13.53 -0.64
N VAL A 61 -4.40 14.38 -0.70
CA VAL A 61 -3.17 14.00 -1.40
C VAL A 61 -2.54 12.82 -0.67
N VAL A 62 -2.38 11.72 -1.39
CA VAL A 62 -1.73 10.48 -0.98
C VAL A 62 -0.42 10.36 -1.76
N HIS A 63 0.64 9.96 -1.09
CA HIS A 63 1.95 9.73 -1.69
C HIS A 63 1.96 8.47 -2.57
N GLY A 64 1.28 7.40 -2.12
CA GLY A 64 1.09 6.15 -2.87
C GLY A 64 2.23 5.15 -2.69
N ASP A 65 3.44 5.60 -2.36
CA ASP A 65 4.56 4.75 -1.90
C ASP A 65 5.18 5.27 -0.59
N PHE A 66 4.35 5.57 0.42
CA PHE A 66 4.83 6.12 1.70
C PHE A 66 5.49 5.03 2.56
N ARG A 67 6.80 4.85 2.44
CA ARG A 67 7.57 3.84 3.18
C ARG A 67 8.94 4.37 3.59
N ILE A 68 9.61 3.67 4.53
CA ILE A 68 10.89 4.12 5.10
C ILE A 68 11.98 4.36 4.05
N GLY A 69 11.99 3.58 2.96
CA GLY A 69 12.96 3.75 1.87
C GLY A 69 12.79 5.04 1.07
N ASN A 70 11.66 5.75 1.22
CA ASN A 70 11.35 7.02 0.56
C ASN A 70 11.41 8.21 1.53
N LEU A 71 11.92 8.01 2.75
CA LEU A 71 12.10 9.07 3.73
C LEU A 71 13.59 9.42 3.86
N LEU A 72 13.94 10.67 3.61
CA LEU A 72 15.27 11.20 3.88
C LEU A 72 15.28 11.79 5.29
N VAL A 73 16.12 11.25 6.16
CA VAL A 73 16.25 11.67 7.57
C VAL A 73 17.71 11.99 7.88
N ASP A 74 17.96 13.07 8.60
CA ASP A 74 19.28 13.46 9.10
C ASP A 74 19.30 13.53 10.65
N GLY A 75 20.35 14.13 11.21
CA GLY A 75 20.49 14.29 12.67
C GLY A 75 19.47 15.22 13.32
N GLU A 76 18.76 16.04 12.55
CA GLU A 76 17.75 16.98 13.03
C GLU A 76 16.31 16.49 12.76
N GLY A 77 16.13 15.53 11.83
CA GLY A 77 14.87 14.83 11.63
C GLY A 77 14.56 14.57 10.16
N LEU A 78 13.27 14.56 9.82
CA LEU A 78 12.80 14.33 8.44
C LEU A 78 13.17 15.53 7.55
N VAL A 79 13.99 15.28 6.54
CA VAL A 79 14.46 16.26 5.55
C VAL A 79 13.52 16.32 4.35
N ALA A 80 13.20 15.16 3.78
CA ALA A 80 12.39 15.07 2.57
C ALA A 80 11.60 13.75 2.48
N VAL A 81 10.51 13.81 1.72
CA VAL A 81 9.78 12.63 1.23
C VAL A 81 10.04 12.56 -0.26
N LEU A 82 10.56 11.43 -0.72
CA LEU A 82 11.03 11.18 -2.08
C LEU A 82 10.04 10.31 -2.85
N ASP A 83 10.18 10.29 -4.17
CA ASP A 83 9.48 9.34 -5.05
C ASP A 83 7.94 9.47 -5.09
N TRP A 84 7.49 10.57 -5.70
CA TRP A 84 6.07 10.95 -5.79
C TRP A 84 5.36 10.40 -7.04
N GLU A 85 5.90 9.39 -7.71
CA GLU A 85 5.36 8.93 -9.01
C GLU A 85 3.96 8.30 -8.90
N PHE A 86 3.60 7.80 -7.71
CA PHE A 86 2.29 7.22 -7.41
C PHE A 86 1.34 8.21 -6.71
N ALA A 87 1.71 9.49 -6.63
CA ALA A 87 0.90 10.47 -5.94
C ALA A 87 -0.47 10.65 -6.61
N HIS A 88 -1.53 10.69 -5.80
CA HIS A 88 -2.90 10.83 -6.29
C HIS A 88 -3.83 11.41 -5.20
N LEU A 89 -5.08 11.70 -5.56
CA LEU A 89 -6.12 12.01 -4.59
C LEU A 89 -6.79 10.70 -4.14
N GLY A 90 -6.57 10.32 -2.89
CA GLY A 90 -6.93 8.99 -2.38
C GLY A 90 -7.34 8.99 -0.92
N ASP A 91 -7.45 7.80 -0.35
CA ASP A 91 -7.77 7.63 1.07
C ASP A 91 -6.51 7.85 1.91
N PRO A 92 -6.53 8.65 3.00
CA PRO A 92 -5.36 8.80 3.85
C PRO A 92 -4.86 7.48 4.44
N ARG A 93 -5.75 6.48 4.61
CA ARG A 93 -5.39 5.17 5.19
C ARG A 93 -4.47 4.37 4.27
N GLU A 94 -4.42 4.68 2.97
CA GLU A 94 -3.48 4.07 2.03
C GLU A 94 -2.04 4.32 2.45
N ASP A 95 -1.64 5.58 2.65
CA ASP A 95 -0.30 5.95 3.11
C ASP A 95 -0.01 5.50 4.55
N LEU A 96 -1.03 5.40 5.41
CA LEU A 96 -0.84 4.96 6.80
C LEU A 96 -0.62 3.44 6.91
N ALA A 97 -1.31 2.67 6.07
CA ALA A 97 -1.19 1.22 6.06
C ALA A 97 -0.04 0.73 5.17
N TRP A 98 0.41 1.52 4.19
CA TRP A 98 1.49 1.12 3.29
C TRP A 98 2.75 0.70 4.05
N PRO A 99 3.30 1.45 5.03
CA PRO A 99 4.45 1.01 5.82
C PRO A 99 4.23 -0.28 6.63
N LEU A 100 2.98 -0.73 6.80
CA LEU A 100 2.65 -1.97 7.51
C LEU A 100 2.82 -3.21 6.63
N VAL A 101 2.82 -3.05 5.30
CA VAL A 101 3.05 -4.14 4.35
C VAL A 101 4.38 -4.83 4.69
N ARG A 102 4.34 -6.16 4.87
CA ARG A 102 5.46 -6.92 5.42
C ARG A 102 6.77 -6.77 4.62
N ALA A 103 6.68 -6.48 3.33
CA ALA A 103 7.85 -6.24 2.48
C ALA A 103 8.71 -5.06 2.95
N TRP A 104 8.11 -4.08 3.61
CA TRP A 104 8.81 -2.88 4.10
C TRP A 104 9.38 -3.03 5.50
N ARG A 105 9.22 -4.20 6.12
CA ARG A 105 9.77 -4.48 7.44
C ARG A 105 11.22 -4.98 7.40
N PHE A 106 11.74 -5.28 6.21
CA PHE A 106 13.13 -5.73 5.99
C PHE A 106 13.56 -6.89 6.92
N GLY A 107 12.65 -7.83 7.19
CA GLY A 107 12.88 -9.00 8.04
C GLY A 107 12.62 -8.78 9.54
N GLU A 108 12.27 -7.56 9.96
CA GLU A 108 11.92 -7.25 11.35
C GLU A 108 10.40 -7.32 11.56
N ASP A 109 9.87 -8.52 11.78
CA ASP A 109 8.43 -8.72 11.96
C ASP A 109 7.89 -8.18 13.30
N GLY A 110 8.76 -7.93 14.30
CA GLY A 110 8.37 -7.38 15.60
C GLY A 110 8.00 -5.91 15.57
N LYS A 111 8.41 -5.17 14.53
CA LYS A 111 8.12 -3.73 14.36
C LYS A 111 7.36 -3.50 13.06
N ARG A 112 6.03 -3.54 13.18
CA ARG A 112 5.13 -3.53 12.01
C ARG A 112 5.25 -2.28 11.13
N LEU A 113 5.60 -1.13 11.69
CA LEU A 113 5.80 0.10 10.92
C LEU A 113 7.21 0.11 10.31
N GLY A 114 7.34 -0.37 9.08
CA GLY A 114 8.58 -0.31 8.30
C GLY A 114 9.80 -0.96 8.96
N GLY A 115 9.60 -1.90 9.90
CA GLY A 115 10.69 -2.53 10.66
C GLY A 115 11.30 -1.64 11.75
N VAL A 116 10.73 -0.46 12.00
CA VAL A 116 11.34 0.55 12.90
C VAL A 116 10.43 1.02 14.04
N GLY A 117 9.11 0.89 13.91
CA GLY A 117 8.17 1.40 14.90
C GLY A 117 6.92 0.56 15.12
N GLU A 118 6.12 1.04 16.07
CA GLU A 118 4.83 0.48 16.45
C GLU A 118 3.68 1.26 15.80
N VAL A 119 2.57 0.57 15.52
CA VAL A 119 1.39 1.16 14.84
C VAL A 119 0.65 2.14 15.75
N GLY A 120 0.43 1.77 17.01
CA GLY A 120 -0.33 2.57 17.98
C GLY A 120 0.19 4.01 18.13
N PRO A 121 1.45 4.24 18.56
CA PRO A 121 2.00 5.58 18.70
C PRO A 121 1.99 6.41 17.40
N PHE A 122 2.20 5.76 16.26
CA PHE A 122 2.13 6.40 14.95
C PHE A 122 0.71 6.89 14.64
N LEU A 123 -0.29 6.03 14.85
CA LEU A 123 -1.68 6.33 14.58
C LEU A 123 -2.25 7.35 15.56
N GLU A 124 -1.90 7.26 16.85
CA GLU A 124 -2.23 8.25 17.87
C GLU A 124 -1.73 9.65 17.47
N ARG A 125 -0.47 9.74 17.05
CA ARG A 125 0.12 11.02 16.61
C ARG A 125 -0.57 11.56 15.36
N TYR A 126 -0.84 10.69 14.38
CA TYR A 126 -1.55 11.07 13.17
C TYR A 126 -2.97 11.61 13.48
N ASN A 127 -3.70 10.91 14.34
CA ASN A 127 -5.06 11.30 14.74
C ASN A 127 -5.07 12.60 15.55
N ALA A 128 -4.11 12.79 16.46
CA ALA A 128 -3.99 14.05 17.20
C ALA A 128 -3.72 15.25 16.29
N LEU A 129 -2.99 15.05 15.19
CA LEU A 129 -2.66 16.11 14.23
C LEU A 129 -3.76 16.40 13.20
N THR A 130 -4.60 15.40 12.89
CA THR A 130 -5.58 15.48 11.80
C THR A 130 -7.04 15.49 12.28
N GLY A 131 -7.31 15.06 13.50
CA GLY A 131 -8.66 14.94 14.07
C GLY A 131 -9.50 13.80 13.46
N ARG A 132 -8.90 12.89 12.68
CA ARG A 132 -9.65 11.87 11.91
C ARG A 132 -10.11 10.66 12.72
N GLY A 133 -9.43 10.32 13.81
CA GLY A 133 -9.81 9.20 14.67
C GLY A 133 -9.74 7.81 14.00
N ILE A 134 -8.82 7.63 13.06
CA ILE A 134 -8.63 6.36 12.33
C ILE A 134 -8.17 5.26 13.29
N THR A 135 -8.75 4.07 13.17
CA THR A 135 -8.43 2.91 14.01
C THR A 135 -7.51 1.90 13.29
N GLU A 136 -6.82 1.04 14.05
CA GLU A 136 -6.02 -0.05 13.44
C GLU A 136 -6.87 -1.02 12.63
N GLY A 137 -8.13 -1.27 13.04
CA GLY A 137 -9.07 -2.09 12.28
C GLY A 137 -9.39 -1.50 10.91
N GLU A 138 -9.45 -0.18 10.78
CA GLU A 138 -9.58 0.47 9.48
C GLU A 138 -8.30 0.35 8.65
N LEU A 139 -7.11 0.37 9.27
CA LEU A 139 -5.85 0.17 8.55
C LEU A 139 -5.70 -1.28 8.05
N PHE A 140 -6.27 -2.26 8.74
CA PHE A 140 -6.17 -3.67 8.37
C PHE A 140 -6.65 -3.94 6.94
N TRP A 141 -7.79 -3.34 6.54
CA TRP A 141 -8.28 -3.46 5.16
C TRP A 141 -7.24 -2.95 4.15
N TRP A 142 -6.62 -1.81 4.44
CA TRP A 142 -5.60 -1.21 3.57
C TRP A 142 -4.27 -1.95 3.61
N GLU A 143 -3.93 -2.63 4.71
CA GLU A 143 -2.75 -3.49 4.82
C GLU A 143 -2.92 -4.78 3.99
N VAL A 144 -4.11 -5.38 4.01
CA VAL A 144 -4.45 -6.52 3.14
C VAL A 144 -4.35 -6.08 1.67
N LEU A 145 -4.98 -4.97 1.29
CA LEU A 145 -4.87 -4.42 -0.07
C LEU A 145 -3.43 -4.09 -0.44
N GLY A 146 -2.64 -3.55 0.49
CA GLY A 146 -1.23 -3.23 0.26
C GLY A 146 -0.38 -4.46 -0.05
N ASN A 147 -0.57 -5.56 0.69
CA ASN A 147 0.10 -6.83 0.38
C ASN A 147 -0.34 -7.41 -0.96
N VAL A 148 -1.63 -7.32 -1.30
CA VAL A 148 -2.14 -7.74 -2.62
C VAL A 148 -1.50 -6.92 -3.74
N ARG A 149 -1.54 -5.58 -3.66
CA ARG A 149 -0.96 -4.68 -4.67
C ARG A 149 0.55 -4.90 -4.85
N TRP A 150 1.29 -5.10 -3.76
CA TRP A 150 2.72 -5.43 -3.87
C TRP A 150 2.95 -6.79 -4.54
N GLY A 151 2.14 -7.81 -4.22
CA GLY A 151 2.20 -9.11 -4.88
C GLY A 151 1.96 -9.01 -6.39
N LEU A 152 0.91 -8.28 -6.80
CA LEU A 152 0.58 -8.01 -8.20
C LEU A 152 1.70 -7.23 -8.92
N GLY A 153 2.23 -6.19 -8.28
CA GLY A 153 3.35 -5.41 -8.81
C GLY A 153 4.61 -6.26 -9.02
N ALA A 154 4.94 -7.11 -8.05
CA ALA A 154 6.08 -8.01 -8.13
C ALA A 154 5.95 -9.01 -9.30
N LEU A 155 4.76 -9.58 -9.50
CA LEU A 155 4.45 -10.47 -10.63
C LEU A 155 4.54 -9.74 -11.98
N LYS A 156 3.99 -8.53 -12.06
CA LYS A 156 4.04 -7.67 -13.25
C LYS A 156 5.48 -7.36 -13.65
N GLN A 157 6.33 -7.02 -12.68
CA GLN A 157 7.75 -6.75 -12.89
C GLN A 157 8.51 -8.01 -13.33
N ALA A 158 8.24 -9.16 -12.70
CA ALA A 158 8.84 -10.44 -13.09
C ALA A 158 8.48 -10.86 -14.52
N ARG A 159 7.23 -10.61 -14.96
CA ARG A 159 6.80 -10.92 -16.34
C ARG A 159 7.58 -10.15 -17.39
N ARG A 160 8.00 -8.90 -17.12
CA ARG A 160 8.85 -8.12 -18.04
C ARG A 160 10.19 -8.82 -18.29
N HIS A 161 10.76 -9.44 -17.25
CA HIS A 161 11.95 -10.29 -17.40
C HIS A 161 11.65 -11.57 -18.18
N LEU A 162 10.63 -12.31 -17.77
CA LEU A 162 10.31 -13.61 -18.36
C LEU A 162 9.91 -13.53 -19.83
N ARG A 163 9.33 -12.41 -20.27
CA ARG A 163 8.98 -12.13 -21.67
C ARG A 163 10.14 -11.59 -22.50
N GLY A 164 11.28 -11.31 -21.88
CA GLY A 164 12.44 -10.71 -22.54
C GLY A 164 12.28 -9.23 -22.88
N GLU A 165 11.25 -8.55 -22.36
CA GLU A 165 11.06 -7.10 -22.50
C GLU A 165 12.18 -6.34 -21.79
N GLU A 166 12.59 -6.83 -20.61
CA GLU A 166 13.73 -6.30 -19.86
C GLU A 166 14.48 -7.41 -19.10
N ARG A 167 15.69 -7.76 -19.55
CA ARG A 167 16.50 -8.79 -18.90
C ARG A 167 17.21 -8.25 -17.64
N SER A 168 16.54 -8.33 -16.49
CA SER A 168 17.10 -7.96 -15.18
C SER A 168 16.98 -9.08 -14.14
N VAL A 169 18.07 -9.40 -13.44
CA VAL A 169 18.07 -10.37 -12.32
C VAL A 169 17.18 -9.89 -11.17
N GLU A 170 17.15 -8.58 -10.92
CA GLU A 170 16.31 -7.97 -9.91
C GLU A 170 14.83 -8.24 -10.20
N LEU A 171 14.38 -7.99 -11.43
CA LEU A 171 13.01 -8.26 -11.86
C LEU A 171 12.65 -9.76 -11.72
N ALA A 172 13.58 -10.66 -12.02
CA ALA A 172 13.37 -12.09 -11.83
C ALA A 172 13.20 -12.47 -10.35
N VAL A 173 13.99 -11.87 -9.46
CA VAL A 173 13.91 -12.10 -8.00
C VAL A 173 12.60 -11.56 -7.42
N LEU A 174 12.05 -10.45 -7.94
CA LEU A 174 10.76 -9.93 -7.49
C LEU A 174 9.64 -10.97 -7.62
N GLY A 175 9.67 -11.85 -8.63
CA GLY A 175 8.68 -12.93 -8.76
C GLY A 175 8.62 -13.85 -7.54
N ARG A 176 9.73 -14.05 -6.83
CA ARG A 176 9.75 -14.81 -5.56
C ARG A 176 9.02 -14.08 -4.44
N LEU A 177 9.11 -12.75 -4.39
CA LEU A 177 8.44 -11.95 -3.36
C LEU A 177 6.92 -12.04 -3.46
N ALA A 178 6.37 -12.36 -4.64
CA ALA A 178 4.94 -12.57 -4.80
C ALA A 178 4.42 -13.72 -3.93
N ALA A 179 5.15 -14.85 -3.85
CA ALA A 179 4.79 -15.97 -2.99
C ALA A 179 4.79 -15.59 -1.50
N GLU A 180 5.70 -14.68 -1.09
CA GLU A 180 5.71 -14.15 0.28
C GLU A 180 4.50 -13.25 0.55
N LYS A 181 3.98 -12.56 -0.46
CA LYS A 181 2.75 -11.76 -0.33
C LYS A 181 1.50 -12.61 -0.33
N GLU A 182 1.45 -13.65 -1.16
CA GLU A 182 0.38 -14.64 -1.12
C GLU A 182 0.27 -15.28 0.26
N TYR A 183 1.40 -15.69 0.85
CA TYR A 183 1.45 -16.18 2.23
C TYR A 183 0.96 -15.14 3.24
N GLU A 184 1.45 -13.90 3.15
CA GLU A 184 1.07 -12.84 4.09
C GLU A 184 -0.43 -12.53 4.04
N VAL A 185 -1.02 -12.48 2.85
CA VAL A 185 -2.47 -12.27 2.68
C VAL A 185 -3.25 -13.37 3.38
N LEU A 186 -2.88 -14.64 3.18
CA LEU A 186 -3.54 -15.76 3.86
C LEU A 186 -3.37 -15.69 5.38
N TYR A 187 -2.15 -15.40 5.85
CA TYR A 187 -1.84 -15.29 7.28
C TYR A 187 -2.63 -14.17 7.97
N LEU A 188 -2.70 -12.98 7.35
CA LEU A 188 -3.46 -11.85 7.86
C LEU A 188 -4.94 -12.18 8.00
N LEU A 189 -5.53 -12.78 6.95
CA LEU A 189 -6.95 -13.11 6.93
C LEU A 189 -7.31 -14.27 7.86
N GLU A 190 -6.44 -15.26 8.03
CA GLU A 190 -6.68 -16.37 8.97
C GLU A 190 -6.58 -15.93 10.43
N THR A 191 -5.66 -15.02 10.73
CA THR A 191 -5.35 -14.65 12.11
C THR A 191 -6.19 -13.46 12.61
N HIS A 192 -6.62 -12.57 11.72
CA HIS A 192 -7.23 -11.28 12.08
C HIS A 192 -8.49 -10.93 11.26
N GLY A 193 -8.86 -11.73 10.26
CA GLY A 193 -9.90 -11.42 9.27
C GLY A 193 -11.22 -12.17 9.45
#